data_AF-A0A3N2G4E1-F1
#
_entry.id   AF-A0A3N2G4E1-F1
#
_cell.length_a   1.000
_cell.length_b   1.000
_cell.length_c   1.000
_cell.angle_alpha   90.00
_cell.angle_beta   90.00
_cell.angle_gamma   90.00
#
_symmetry.space_group_name_H-M   'P 1'
#
loop_
_entity.id
_entity.type
_entity.pdbx_description
1 polymer ?
#
loop_
_entity_poly.entity_id
_entity_poly.type
_entity_poly.pdbx_seq_one_letter_code
_entity_poly.pdbx_strand_id
1 'polypeptide(L)'
;MGRRLVPGLLAVLVLAGCSSAAPDPSPTVPVAHVVEAADCMAPQVLAALDLTPAAGTAATVPSSAAPHVDAPAPGRVPSTFVATGAVECTPGGTLVDSAGTWSSVRARRLDGDTTALEAALALAPAPTSQGCTPAPVSRLDLWLVDALGRAVRASLPEGACGGGPRAEITTALDALEVTDTATYPVGLLEPAPNP
;
A
#
# COMPACT_ATOMS: atom_id res chain seq x y z
N MET A 1 -73.19 45.17 33.67
CA MET A 1 -72.94 45.15 32.20
C MET A 1 -71.51 45.59 31.93
N GLY A 2 -70.80 44.91 31.02
CA GLY A 2 -69.56 45.44 30.42
C GLY A 2 -68.33 44.54 30.48
N ARG A 3 -68.37 43.33 29.92
CA ARG A 3 -67.16 42.53 29.61
C ARG A 3 -66.45 43.16 28.40
N ARG A 4 -65.17 43.53 28.54
CA ARG A 4 -64.28 43.85 27.41
C ARG A 4 -63.27 42.73 27.21
N LEU A 5 -63.25 42.20 26.00
CA LEU A 5 -62.28 41.24 25.47
C LEU A 5 -60.93 41.93 25.19
N VAL A 6 -59.82 41.25 25.47
CA VAL A 6 -58.48 41.58 24.94
C VAL A 6 -57.89 40.30 24.34
N PRO A 7 -57.45 40.30 23.07
CA PRO A 7 -56.84 39.13 22.43
C PRO A 7 -55.35 39.05 22.78
N GLY A 8 -54.92 37.91 23.34
CA GLY A 8 -53.52 37.63 23.67
C GLY A 8 -52.81 36.92 22.52
N LEU A 9 -51.84 37.63 21.96
CA LEU A 9 -50.91 37.31 20.88
C LEU A 9 -50.29 35.89 20.97
N LEU A 10 -50.37 35.13 19.87
CA LEU A 10 -49.57 33.92 19.62
C LEU A 10 -48.09 34.29 19.49
N ALA A 11 -47.22 33.62 20.25
CA ALA A 11 -45.78 33.60 20.01
C ALA A 11 -45.33 32.13 19.87
N VAL A 12 -45.14 31.68 18.63
CA VAL A 12 -44.56 30.36 18.32
C VAL A 12 -43.04 30.53 18.24
N LEU A 13 -42.32 30.01 19.23
CA LEU A 13 -40.86 29.87 19.19
C LEU A 13 -40.48 28.73 18.23
N VAL A 14 -39.91 29.08 17.07
CA VAL A 14 -39.26 28.12 16.18
C VAL A 14 -37.79 28.02 16.59
N LEU A 15 -37.46 26.97 17.35
CA LEU A 15 -36.07 26.60 17.64
C LEU A 15 -35.45 26.02 16.36
N ALA A 16 -34.63 26.81 15.68
CA ALA A 16 -33.78 26.33 14.59
C ALA A 16 -32.68 25.42 15.19
N GLY A 17 -32.83 24.11 15.03
CA GLY A 17 -31.80 23.13 15.36
C GLY A 17 -30.64 23.25 14.38
N CYS A 18 -29.49 23.72 14.85
CA CYS A 18 -28.22 23.57 14.15
C CYS A 18 -27.82 22.10 14.20
N SER A 19 -28.14 21.33 13.16
CA SER A 19 -27.57 19.99 12.96
C SER A 19 -26.08 20.16 12.60
N SER A 20 -25.23 20.15 13.62
CA SER A 20 -23.79 19.94 13.45
C SER A 20 -23.60 18.50 12.98
N ALA A 21 -23.51 18.29 11.67
CA ALA A 21 -23.02 17.03 11.13
C ALA A 21 -21.60 16.83 11.66
N ALA A 22 -21.43 15.89 12.60
CA ALA A 22 -20.12 15.46 13.02
C ALA A 22 -19.42 14.87 11.78
N PRO A 23 -18.16 15.22 11.51
CA PRO A 23 -17.41 14.58 10.44
C PRO A 23 -17.32 13.07 10.75
N ASP A 24 -17.66 12.24 9.77
CA ASP A 24 -17.52 10.80 9.88
C ASP A 24 -16.08 10.44 10.29
N PRO A 25 -15.87 9.53 11.25
CA PRO A 25 -14.54 9.07 11.59
C PRO A 25 -13.93 8.40 10.36
N SER A 26 -12.83 8.94 9.85
CA SER A 26 -12.09 8.32 8.76
C SER A 26 -11.69 6.90 9.18
N PRO A 27 -11.84 5.89 8.29
CA PRO A 27 -11.53 4.51 8.63
C PRO A 27 -10.08 4.41 9.08
N THR A 28 -9.87 3.86 10.28
CA THR A 28 -8.53 3.67 10.84
C THR A 28 -7.87 2.49 10.13
N VAL A 29 -6.69 2.72 9.52
CA VAL A 29 -5.89 1.65 8.91
C VAL A 29 -5.58 0.58 9.98
N PRO A 30 -5.82 -0.72 9.72
CA PRO A 30 -5.55 -1.77 10.69
C PRO A 30 -4.04 -1.88 11.00
N VAL A 31 -3.68 -2.40 12.16
CA VAL A 31 -2.27 -2.69 12.48
C VAL A 31 -1.81 -3.87 11.64
N ALA A 32 -0.64 -3.76 11.02
CA ALA A 32 -0.05 -4.83 10.23
C ALA A 32 0.45 -5.98 11.11
N HIS A 33 0.43 -7.20 10.55
CA HIS A 33 0.94 -8.39 11.23
C HIS A 33 2.46 -8.50 11.06
N VAL A 34 3.14 -8.89 12.14
CA VAL A 34 4.56 -9.28 12.09
C VAL A 34 4.65 -10.73 11.62
N VAL A 35 5.48 -10.98 10.61
CA VAL A 35 5.77 -12.31 10.06
C VAL A 35 7.27 -12.60 10.10
N GLU A 36 7.64 -13.86 9.86
CA GLU A 36 9.03 -14.31 9.96
C GLU A 36 9.95 -13.67 8.90
N ALA A 37 9.45 -13.38 7.70
CA ALA A 37 10.25 -12.78 6.62
C ALA A 37 9.39 -12.01 5.62
N ALA A 38 9.99 -11.03 4.94
CA ALA A 38 9.39 -10.38 3.78
C ALA A 38 9.44 -11.32 2.57
N ASP A 39 8.37 -11.36 1.78
CA ASP A 39 8.29 -12.20 0.59
C ASP A 39 7.65 -11.46 -0.59
N CYS A 40 8.48 -10.97 -1.52
CA CYS A 40 8.01 -10.29 -2.72
C CYS A 40 7.32 -11.22 -3.73
N MET A 41 7.43 -12.54 -3.55
CA MET A 41 6.80 -13.55 -4.40
C MET A 41 5.50 -14.10 -3.79
N ALA A 42 5.11 -13.63 -2.60
CA ALA A 42 3.83 -13.97 -2.01
C ALA A 42 2.66 -13.55 -2.93
N PRO A 43 1.60 -14.38 -3.07
CA PRO A 43 0.51 -14.13 -4.02
C PRO A 43 -0.13 -12.73 -3.88
N GLN A 44 -0.30 -12.26 -2.64
CA GLN A 44 -0.93 -10.98 -2.32
C GLN A 44 -0.02 -9.79 -2.65
N VAL A 45 1.30 -9.98 -2.67
CA VAL A 45 2.25 -8.96 -3.10
C VAL A 45 2.24 -8.89 -4.63
N LEU A 46 2.32 -10.03 -5.31
CA LEU A 46 2.24 -10.10 -6.77
C LEU A 46 0.94 -9.50 -7.30
N ALA A 47 -0.19 -9.76 -6.64
CA ALA A 47 -1.47 -9.15 -6.98
C ALA A 47 -1.47 -7.61 -6.80
N ALA A 48 -0.89 -7.09 -5.71
CA ALA A 48 -0.77 -5.65 -5.48
C ALA A 48 0.13 -4.96 -6.53
N LEU A 49 1.11 -5.68 -7.05
CA LEU A 49 1.99 -5.23 -8.12
C LEU A 49 1.42 -5.47 -9.54
N ASP A 50 0.23 -6.08 -9.64
CA ASP A 50 -0.43 -6.41 -10.90
C ASP A 50 0.39 -7.41 -11.75
N LEU A 51 1.11 -8.31 -11.07
CA LEU A 51 1.98 -9.33 -11.65
C LEU A 51 1.35 -10.73 -11.62
N THR A 52 0.04 -10.82 -11.41
CA THR A 52 -0.66 -12.11 -11.35
C THR A 52 -0.56 -12.83 -12.70
N PRO A 53 -0.09 -14.09 -12.75
CA PRO A 53 -0.07 -14.87 -13.99
C PRO A 53 -1.48 -14.97 -14.60
N ALA A 54 -1.58 -14.83 -15.93
CA ALA A 54 -2.86 -14.92 -16.62
C ALA A 54 -3.49 -16.31 -16.44
N ALA A 55 -4.76 -16.36 -16.01
CA ALA A 55 -5.48 -17.62 -15.86
C ALA A 55 -5.48 -18.41 -17.18
N GLY A 56 -5.04 -19.67 -17.13
CA GLY A 56 -5.00 -20.56 -18.31
C GLY A 56 -3.69 -20.56 -19.11
N THR A 57 -2.69 -19.74 -18.73
CA THR A 57 -1.32 -19.91 -19.25
C THR A 57 -0.61 -20.99 -18.43
N ALA A 58 -0.59 -22.22 -18.96
CA ALA A 58 -0.15 -23.45 -18.30
C ALA A 58 1.38 -23.55 -18.00
N ALA A 59 2.08 -22.42 -17.87
CA ALA A 59 3.44 -22.37 -17.39
C ALA A 59 3.53 -21.38 -16.22
N THR A 60 2.85 -21.69 -15.12
CA THR A 60 3.33 -21.26 -13.80
C THR A 60 4.69 -21.95 -13.65
N VAL A 61 5.80 -21.25 -13.90
CA VAL A 61 7.08 -21.83 -13.49
C VAL A 61 7.03 -21.99 -11.98
N PRO A 62 7.55 -23.11 -11.43
CA PRO A 62 7.79 -23.24 -10.02
C PRO A 62 8.84 -22.19 -9.65
N SER A 63 8.40 -20.98 -9.30
CA SER A 63 9.32 -20.01 -8.75
C SER A 63 9.72 -20.51 -7.36
N SER A 64 10.96 -20.98 -7.29
CA SER A 64 11.57 -21.66 -6.15
C SER A 64 10.95 -23.03 -5.80
N ALA A 65 11.78 -23.97 -5.35
CA ALA A 65 11.36 -25.31 -4.92
C ALA A 65 10.47 -25.30 -3.66
N ALA A 66 10.19 -24.12 -3.09
CA ALA A 66 9.37 -23.94 -1.90
C ALA A 66 8.11 -23.11 -2.24
N PRO A 67 6.92 -23.55 -1.80
CA PRO A 67 5.72 -22.73 -1.92
C PRO A 67 5.88 -21.43 -1.12
N HIS A 68 5.57 -20.30 -1.76
CA HIS A 68 5.48 -19.00 -1.09
C HIS A 68 4.23 -18.95 -0.20
N VAL A 69 4.43 -18.51 1.04
CA VAL A 69 3.34 -18.42 2.02
C VAL A 69 2.51 -17.16 1.74
N ASP A 70 1.21 -17.23 2.03
CA ASP A 70 0.32 -16.07 1.95
C ASP A 70 0.84 -14.92 2.81
N ALA A 71 1.03 -13.76 2.19
CA ALA A 71 1.36 -12.54 2.89
C ALA A 71 0.12 -11.95 3.58
N PRO A 72 0.24 -11.45 4.82
CA PRO A 72 -0.85 -10.73 5.47
C PRO A 72 -1.25 -9.47 4.71
N ALA A 73 -2.42 -8.95 5.03
CA ALA A 73 -2.84 -7.65 4.53
C ALA A 73 -1.86 -6.55 4.99
N PRO A 74 -1.58 -5.54 4.14
CA PRO A 74 -0.77 -4.40 4.55
C PRO A 74 -1.51 -3.58 5.60
N GLY A 75 -0.77 -2.93 6.50
CA GLY A 75 -1.35 -2.12 7.57
C GLY A 75 -0.38 -1.11 8.17
N ARG A 76 -0.83 -0.42 9.22
CA ARG A 76 0.00 0.49 10.01
C ARG A 76 1.06 -0.32 10.76
N VAL A 77 2.30 0.18 10.75
CA VAL A 77 3.42 -0.40 11.50
C VAL A 77 3.08 -0.46 13.01
N PRO A 78 3.23 -1.62 13.67
CA PRO A 78 3.07 -1.71 15.11
C PRO A 78 4.06 -0.79 15.84
N SER A 79 3.64 -0.07 16.88
CA SER A 79 4.52 0.84 17.64
C SER A 79 5.63 0.12 18.42
N THR A 80 5.54 -1.20 18.55
CA THR A 80 6.55 -2.06 19.18
C THR A 80 7.52 -2.67 18.17
N PHE A 81 7.28 -2.50 16.87
CA PHE A 81 8.15 -2.98 15.81
C PHE A 81 9.24 -1.94 15.56
N VAL A 82 10.50 -2.35 15.62
CA VAL A 82 11.65 -1.47 15.41
C VAL A 82 12.32 -1.90 14.11
N ALA A 83 12.09 -1.16 13.03
CA ALA A 83 12.70 -1.49 11.76
C ALA A 83 14.19 -1.10 11.76
N THR A 84 15.00 -1.88 11.06
CA THR A 84 16.41 -1.60 10.78
C THR A 84 16.69 -1.56 9.28
N GLY A 85 15.67 -1.82 8.47
CA GLY A 85 15.72 -1.83 7.02
C GLY A 85 14.33 -2.03 6.42
N ALA A 86 14.31 -2.18 5.11
CA ALA A 86 13.11 -2.39 4.33
C ALA A 86 13.39 -3.38 3.18
N VAL A 87 12.32 -4.01 2.70
CA VAL A 87 12.30 -4.71 1.42
C VAL A 87 11.28 -4.03 0.53
N GLU A 88 11.77 -3.51 -0.59
CA GLU A 88 10.99 -2.85 -1.62
C GLU A 88 10.69 -3.86 -2.74
N CYS A 89 9.41 -4.15 -2.95
CA CYS A 89 8.94 -5.02 -4.03
C CYS A 89 8.32 -4.17 -5.14
N THR A 90 8.85 -4.28 -6.36
CA THR A 90 8.37 -3.51 -7.53
C THR A 90 8.27 -4.41 -8.76
N PRO A 91 7.52 -4.02 -9.82
CA PRO A 91 7.61 -4.69 -11.10
C PRO A 91 9.05 -4.67 -11.64
N GLY A 92 9.60 -5.85 -11.92
CA GLY A 92 10.98 -6.01 -12.40
C GLY A 92 11.16 -5.77 -13.90
N GLY A 93 10.06 -5.72 -14.65
CA GLY A 93 10.06 -5.71 -16.12
C GLY A 93 9.97 -7.13 -16.66
N THR A 94 10.66 -7.38 -17.78
CA THR A 94 10.73 -8.71 -18.40
C THR A 94 12.08 -9.39 -18.18
N LEU A 95 12.06 -10.72 -18.01
CA LEU A 95 13.23 -11.59 -17.96
C LEU A 95 13.19 -12.53 -19.17
N VAL A 96 14.34 -12.80 -19.79
CA VAL A 96 14.42 -13.75 -20.92
C VAL A 96 15.36 -14.89 -20.56
N ASP A 97 14.90 -16.12 -20.73
CA ASP A 97 15.69 -17.33 -20.53
C ASP A 97 15.43 -18.36 -21.65
N SER A 98 15.94 -19.58 -21.49
CA SER A 98 15.74 -20.66 -22.46
C SER A 98 14.30 -21.14 -22.60
N ALA A 99 13.43 -20.83 -21.63
CA ALA A 99 12.01 -21.17 -21.67
C ALA A 99 11.15 -20.06 -22.29
N GLY A 100 11.63 -18.81 -22.32
CA GLY A 100 10.99 -17.71 -23.03
C GLY A 100 11.14 -16.35 -22.33
N THR A 101 10.16 -15.48 -22.56
CA THR A 101 10.03 -14.17 -21.92
C THR A 101 9.06 -14.25 -20.74
N TRP A 102 9.48 -13.75 -19.59
CA TRP A 102 8.79 -13.79 -18.31
C TRP A 102 8.45 -12.38 -17.83
N SER A 103 7.35 -12.21 -17.12
CA SER A 103 7.18 -11.09 -16.19
C SER A 103 8.04 -11.33 -14.96
N SER A 104 8.42 -10.25 -14.27
CA SER A 104 9.27 -10.36 -13.09
C SER A 104 8.89 -9.40 -11.98
N VAL A 105 9.23 -9.79 -10.76
CA VAL A 105 9.22 -8.93 -9.58
C VAL A 105 10.67 -8.64 -9.19
N ARG A 106 10.95 -7.39 -8.82
CA ARG A 106 12.23 -6.97 -8.27
C ARG A 106 12.09 -6.75 -6.77
N ALA A 107 12.96 -7.39 -6.01
CA ALA A 107 13.12 -7.18 -4.58
C ALA A 107 14.42 -6.41 -4.35
N ARG A 108 14.34 -5.25 -3.70
CA ARG A 108 15.52 -4.52 -3.19
C ARG A 108 15.52 -4.61 -1.68
N ARG A 109 16.65 -5.00 -1.10
CA ARG A 109 16.87 -4.88 0.34
C ARG A 109 17.55 -3.55 0.61
N LEU A 110 16.97 -2.79 1.54
CA LEU A 110 17.45 -1.48 1.93
C LEU A 110 17.77 -1.49 3.43
N ASP A 111 18.95 -1.04 3.82
CA ASP A 111 19.35 -0.95 5.22
C ASP A 111 19.71 0.50 5.57
N GLY A 112 19.57 0.88 6.83
CA GLY A 112 19.87 2.23 7.31
C GLY A 112 18.89 2.75 8.36
N ASP A 113 18.91 4.06 8.61
CA ASP A 113 17.99 4.72 9.53
C ASP A 113 16.58 4.84 8.91
N THR A 114 15.65 4.01 9.40
CA THR A 114 14.26 3.97 8.91
C THR A 114 13.36 5.04 9.52
N THR A 115 13.86 5.91 10.40
CA THR A 115 13.03 6.88 11.13
C THR A 115 12.22 7.77 10.20
N ALA A 116 12.84 8.27 9.12
CA ALA A 116 12.15 9.11 8.14
C ALA A 116 11.08 8.32 7.36
N LEU A 117 11.34 7.06 7.05
CA LEU A 117 10.41 6.18 6.36
C LEU A 117 9.19 5.85 7.23
N GLU A 118 9.41 5.50 8.50
CA GLU A 118 8.34 5.24 9.45
C GLU A 118 7.46 6.48 9.68
N ALA A 119 8.07 7.66 9.78
CA ALA A 119 7.33 8.92 9.87
C ALA A 119 6.47 9.18 8.62
N ALA A 120 6.99 8.89 7.42
CA ALA A 120 6.25 9.04 6.16
C ALA A 120 5.07 8.04 6.07
N LEU A 121 5.24 6.81 6.54
CA LEU A 121 4.19 5.78 6.58
C LEU A 121 3.07 6.11 7.57
N ALA A 122 3.35 6.92 8.59
CA ALA A 122 2.36 7.37 9.57
C ALA A 122 1.49 8.54 9.06
N LEU A 123 1.83 9.13 7.91
CA LEU A 123 1.04 10.22 7.33
C LEU A 123 -0.32 9.74 6.85
N ALA A 124 -1.31 10.63 6.90
CA ALA A 124 -2.56 10.40 6.21
C ALA A 124 -2.36 10.45 4.68
N PRO A 125 -3.25 9.80 3.89
CA PRO A 125 -3.30 10.00 2.44
C PRO A 125 -3.36 11.49 2.09
N ALA A 126 -2.70 11.88 1.02
CA ALA A 126 -2.70 13.27 0.58
C ALA A 126 -4.12 13.67 0.12
N PRO A 127 -4.56 14.91 0.40
CA PRO A 127 -5.84 15.40 -0.09
C PRO A 127 -5.86 15.43 -1.62
N THR A 128 -6.97 15.04 -2.21
CA THR A 128 -7.20 15.15 -3.65
C THR A 128 -7.66 16.58 -3.98
N SER A 129 -6.96 17.25 -4.90
CA SER A 129 -7.35 18.59 -5.37
C SER A 129 -8.23 18.51 -6.63
N GLN A 130 -9.22 19.40 -6.75
CA GLN A 130 -9.96 19.56 -8.00
C GLN A 130 -9.01 19.97 -9.13
N GLY A 131 -9.12 19.32 -10.29
CA GLY A 131 -8.28 19.58 -11.45
C GLY A 131 -6.94 18.83 -11.46
N CYS A 132 -6.78 17.80 -10.62
CA CYS A 132 -5.54 17.05 -10.66
C CYS A 132 -5.42 16.13 -11.87
N THR A 133 -4.28 16.22 -12.55
CA THR A 133 -3.87 15.26 -13.58
C THR A 133 -3.41 13.97 -12.90
N PRO A 134 -3.96 12.80 -13.27
CA PRO A 134 -3.47 11.53 -12.76
C PRO A 134 -1.97 11.38 -13.02
N ALA A 135 -1.22 11.12 -11.95
CA ALA A 135 0.20 10.78 -12.08
C ALA A 135 0.34 9.32 -12.59
N PRO A 136 1.43 8.99 -13.31
CA PRO A 136 1.71 7.61 -13.68
C PRO A 136 1.75 6.72 -12.44
N VAL A 137 1.09 5.56 -12.52
CA VAL A 137 0.94 4.64 -11.39
C VAL A 137 2.29 3.99 -11.07
N SER A 138 2.93 4.40 -9.99
CA SER A 138 4.07 3.69 -9.41
C SER A 138 3.56 2.61 -8.46
N ARG A 139 3.69 1.34 -8.87
CA ARG A 139 3.30 0.18 -8.06
C ARG A 139 4.47 -0.27 -7.19
N LEU A 140 4.23 -0.25 -5.89
CA LEU A 140 5.18 -0.59 -4.85
C LEU A 140 4.45 -1.37 -3.75
N ASP A 141 5.07 -2.45 -3.28
CA ASP A 141 4.73 -3.10 -2.02
C ASP A 141 5.94 -3.02 -1.09
N LEU A 142 5.71 -2.64 0.17
CA LEU A 142 6.78 -2.32 1.09
C LEU A 142 6.70 -3.19 2.35
N TRP A 143 7.83 -3.75 2.72
CA TRP A 143 8.02 -4.43 3.99
C TRP A 143 9.05 -3.68 4.83
N LEU A 144 8.76 -3.47 6.11
CA LEU A 144 9.77 -3.06 7.08
C LEU A 144 10.33 -4.30 7.76
N VAL A 145 11.64 -4.34 7.96
CA VAL A 145 12.36 -5.51 8.49
C VAL A 145 13.12 -5.11 9.74
N ASP A 146 13.06 -5.92 10.79
CA ASP A 146 13.81 -5.71 12.03
C ASP A 146 15.16 -6.44 12.04
N ALA A 147 15.93 -6.24 13.12
CA ALA A 147 17.25 -6.85 13.29
C ALA A 147 17.24 -8.39 13.36
N LEU A 148 16.07 -9.01 13.59
CA LEU A 148 15.90 -10.46 13.61
C LEU A 148 15.45 -11.02 12.24
N GLY A 149 15.25 -10.14 11.25
CA GLY A 149 14.76 -10.50 9.92
C GLY A 149 13.23 -10.61 9.83
N ARG A 150 12.51 -10.38 10.92
CA ARG A 150 11.04 -10.38 10.92
C ARG A 150 10.55 -9.17 10.15
N ALA A 151 9.41 -9.30 9.51
CA ALA A 151 8.90 -8.30 8.60
C ALA A 151 7.46 -7.89 8.89
N VAL A 152 7.13 -6.65 8.51
CA VAL A 152 5.78 -6.09 8.55
C VAL A 152 5.46 -5.50 7.19
N ARG A 153 4.37 -5.94 6.56
CA ARG A 153 3.88 -5.37 5.29
C ARG A 153 3.19 -4.04 5.56
N ALA A 154 3.79 -2.95 5.14
CA ALA A 154 3.33 -1.60 5.44
C ALA A 154 2.26 -1.14 4.44
N SER A 155 1.19 -0.54 4.95
CA SER A 155 0.26 0.23 4.13
C SER A 155 0.93 1.52 3.68
N LEU A 156 0.84 1.83 2.39
CA LEU A 156 1.39 3.04 1.81
C LEU A 156 0.29 4.11 1.73
N PRO A 157 0.36 5.22 2.48
CA PRO A 157 -0.56 6.32 2.25
C PRO A 157 -0.40 6.84 0.82
N GLU A 158 -1.54 7.04 0.15
CA GLU A 158 -1.56 7.51 -1.23
C GLU A 158 -1.06 8.96 -1.33
N GLY A 159 -0.28 9.21 -2.38
CA GLY A 159 0.13 10.54 -2.79
C GLY A 159 -1.03 11.34 -3.37
N ALA A 160 -0.77 12.61 -3.66
CA ALA A 160 -1.77 13.44 -4.31
C ALA A 160 -2.15 12.80 -5.65
N CYS A 161 -3.45 12.75 -5.93
CA CYS A 161 -3.98 12.36 -7.24
C CYS A 161 -3.82 10.88 -7.62
N GLY A 162 -3.64 10.01 -6.62
CA GLY A 162 -3.87 8.56 -6.74
C GLY A 162 -2.86 7.78 -7.59
N GLY A 163 -1.74 8.39 -7.98
CA GLY A 163 -0.73 7.76 -8.84
C GLY A 163 0.33 6.92 -8.11
N GLY A 164 0.24 6.75 -6.80
CA GLY A 164 1.24 5.97 -6.07
C GLY A 164 1.42 6.43 -4.62
N PRO A 165 2.48 5.95 -3.94
CA PRO A 165 2.78 6.35 -2.58
C PRO A 165 3.10 7.85 -2.50
N ARG A 166 2.92 8.41 -1.32
CA ARG A 166 3.40 9.74 -0.98
C ARG A 166 4.89 9.93 -1.31
N ALA A 167 5.26 11.11 -1.79
CA ALA A 167 6.65 11.42 -2.17
C ALA A 167 7.63 11.37 -0.97
N GLU A 168 7.13 11.60 0.24
CA GLU A 168 7.90 11.44 1.48
C GLU A 168 8.39 9.99 1.66
N ILE A 169 7.61 9.00 1.22
CA ILE A 169 7.99 7.58 1.29
C ILE A 169 9.11 7.29 0.30
N THR A 170 8.95 7.69 -0.96
CA THR A 170 9.98 7.44 -1.98
C THR A 170 11.28 8.17 -1.64
N THR A 171 11.20 9.40 -1.14
CA THR A 171 12.37 10.17 -0.68
C THR A 171 13.08 9.47 0.49
N ALA A 172 12.32 8.93 1.45
CA ALA A 172 12.89 8.18 2.56
C ALA A 172 13.54 6.86 2.12
N LEU A 173 12.94 6.15 1.16
CA LEU A 173 13.52 4.94 0.58
C LEU A 173 14.81 5.23 -0.19
N ASP A 174 14.86 6.33 -0.95
CA ASP A 174 16.05 6.74 -1.70
C ASP A 174 17.22 7.16 -0.79
N ALA A 175 16.95 7.46 0.48
CA ALA A 175 17.97 7.77 1.49
C ALA A 175 18.57 6.52 2.16
N LEU A 176 17.93 5.35 2.02
CA LEU A 176 18.44 4.09 2.54
C LEU A 176 19.47 3.48 1.58
N GLU A 177 20.41 2.72 2.12
CA GLU A 177 21.42 2.02 1.32
C GLU A 177 20.84 0.74 0.74
N VAL A 178 20.95 0.55 -0.57
CA VAL A 178 20.58 -0.73 -1.20
C VAL A 178 21.69 -1.73 -0.96
N THR A 179 21.42 -2.75 -0.15
CA THR A 179 22.41 -3.79 0.19
C THR A 179 22.28 -5.03 -0.68
N ASP A 180 21.10 -5.28 -1.24
CA ASP A 180 20.86 -6.39 -2.17
C ASP A 180 19.78 -6.03 -3.21
N THR A 181 19.87 -6.66 -4.38
CA THR A 181 18.83 -6.57 -5.40
C THR A 181 18.71 -7.90 -6.12
N ALA A 182 17.50 -8.45 -6.13
CA ALA A 182 17.16 -9.67 -6.83
C ALA A 182 15.95 -9.44 -7.75
N THR A 183 15.93 -10.16 -8.87
CA THR A 183 14.80 -10.18 -9.79
C THR A 183 14.35 -11.62 -9.99
N TYR A 184 13.06 -11.87 -9.83
CA TYR A 184 12.48 -13.20 -9.87
C TYR A 184 11.44 -13.31 -10.99
N PRO A 185 11.46 -14.38 -11.80
CA PRO A 185 10.41 -14.63 -12.79
C PRO A 185 9.09 -14.95 -12.08
N VAL A 186 7.98 -14.43 -12.59
CA VAL A 186 6.64 -14.60 -11.99
C VAL A 186 5.71 -15.39 -12.89
N GLY A 187 5.54 -14.95 -14.15
CA GLY A 187 4.66 -15.61 -15.12
C GLY A 187 5.25 -15.59 -16.52
N LEU A 188 5.08 -16.68 -17.26
CA LEU A 188 5.53 -16.75 -18.65
C LEU A 188 4.62 -15.86 -19.52
N LEU A 189 5.23 -14.91 -20.23
CA LEU A 189 4.53 -14.05 -21.17
C LEU A 189 4.53 -14.68 -22.56
N GLU A 190 5.71 -15.12 -23.03
CA GLU A 190 5.91 -15.69 -24.36
C GLU A 190 6.87 -16.88 -24.29
N PRO A 191 6.47 -18.09 -24.72
CA PRO A 191 7.39 -19.23 -24.80
C PRO A 191 8.52 -18.99 -25.79
N ALA A 192 9.69 -19.60 -25.53
CA ALA A 192 10.79 -19.62 -26.49
C ALA A 192 10.34 -20.29 -27.81
N PRO A 193 10.81 -19.79 -28.97
CA PRO A 193 10.51 -20.44 -30.25
C PRO A 193 11.04 -21.87 -30.27
N ASN A 194 10.23 -22.80 -30.75
CA ASN A 194 10.68 -24.17 -30.97
C ASN A 194 11.84 -24.17 -31.99
N PRO A 195 12.92 -24.93 -31.74
CA PRO A 195 14.06 -25.03 -32.66
C PRO A 195 13.68 -25.65 -34.01
#